data_AF-A0A3N4RTG8-F1
#
_entry.id   AF-A0A3N4RTG8-F1
#
_cell.length_a   1.000
_cell.length_b   1.000
_cell.length_c   1.000
_cell.angle_alpha   90.00
_cell.angle_beta   90.00
_cell.angle_gamma   90.00
#
_symmetry.space_group_name_H-M   'P 1'
#
loop_
_entity.id
_entity.type
_entity.pdbx_description
1 polymer ?
#
loop_
_entity_poly.entity_id
_entity_poly.type
_entity_poly.pdbx_seq_one_letter_code
_entity_poly.pdbx_strand_id
1 'polypeptide(L)'
;MAVYVARPSIHLPAHLVTRDQILDDMVARHPDHPRLNAVRRVVAQMPTTRRCSRPWATVVSERSAAERNVQAFEDVRAMGAAAAAGVLDLHGVAPGEVDYLITSHSTGDAVPGLDVHLVADLGMSSQVRRRPITQLGCGGGAHALSMAVDAVTARPGSTVLVVVAESLSSIYHHGDTSLEMMIYKALWGDSGAAFLVSDRPLGPGLRVEDTWEYLLPGTAGRYRKRVDDAGVHFDSDKSATQSVNEMAPALLAWLARPLPAGAPGAAEQRGDGGGGGGWPVEFVVAHTGGPAILSDLAKQLGVQDAVLQRSWESLDQVGNLGGASVIDVLERTYSTPPAAGQNGLLIGFGPGFSVSAVKATWVE
;
A
#
# COMPACT_ATOMS: atom_id res chain seq x y z
N MET A 1 2.60 -15.88 -20.39
CA MET A 1 2.03 -14.65 -21.01
C MET A 1 2.57 -13.46 -20.23
N ALA A 2 2.90 -12.35 -20.89
CA ALA A 2 3.36 -11.16 -20.19
C ALA A 2 2.17 -10.37 -19.62
N VAL A 3 2.33 -9.87 -18.39
CA VAL A 3 1.39 -8.96 -17.74
C VAL A 3 2.16 -7.72 -17.33
N TYR A 4 1.58 -6.55 -17.57
CA TYR A 4 2.23 -5.27 -17.37
C TYR A 4 1.45 -4.43 -16.36
N VAL A 5 2.17 -3.70 -15.52
CA VAL A 5 1.64 -2.70 -14.61
C VAL A 5 2.05 -1.33 -15.12
N ALA A 6 1.06 -0.52 -15.48
CA ALA A 6 1.27 0.82 -15.98
C ALA A 6 1.70 1.80 -14.87
N ARG A 7 2.10 3.01 -15.26
CA ARG A 7 2.39 4.07 -14.30
C ARG A 7 1.15 4.37 -13.45
N PRO A 8 1.23 4.28 -12.11
CA PRO A 8 0.10 4.59 -11.26
C PRO A 8 -0.19 6.10 -11.23
N SER A 9 -1.39 6.44 -10.79
CA SER A 9 -1.77 7.79 -10.35
C SER A 9 -2.04 7.80 -8.84
N ILE A 10 -1.54 8.83 -8.16
CA ILE A 10 -1.77 9.08 -6.73
C ILE A 10 -2.48 10.41 -6.56
N HIS A 11 -3.56 10.39 -5.78
CA HIS A 11 -4.22 11.56 -5.26
C HIS A 11 -3.90 11.73 -3.77
N LEU A 12 -3.13 12.79 -3.47
CA LEU A 12 -2.86 13.22 -2.09
C LEU A 12 -3.79 14.40 -1.72
N PRO A 13 -4.50 14.35 -0.60
CA PRO A 13 -5.39 15.43 -0.20
C PRO A 13 -4.60 16.67 0.27
N ALA A 14 -5.29 17.81 0.32
CA ALA A 14 -4.64 19.12 0.42
C ALA A 14 -4.00 19.42 1.79
N HIS A 15 -4.53 18.86 2.89
CA HIS A 15 -4.15 19.30 4.22
C HIS A 15 -2.85 18.64 4.68
N LEU A 16 -1.76 19.41 4.73
CA LEU A 16 -0.49 18.97 5.28
C LEU A 16 -0.53 18.99 6.81
N VAL A 17 -0.12 17.90 7.44
CA VAL A 17 0.03 17.78 8.91
C VAL A 17 1.44 17.34 9.26
N THR A 18 2.09 18.10 10.12
CA THR A 18 3.45 17.82 10.59
C THR A 18 3.45 16.89 11.80
N ARG A 19 4.56 16.19 11.99
CA ARG A 19 4.82 15.39 13.20
C ARG A 19 4.65 16.23 14.47
N ASP A 20 5.15 17.46 14.44
CA ASP A 20 5.18 18.34 15.61
C ASP A 20 3.76 18.79 15.99
N GLN A 21 2.89 19.06 15.01
CA GLN A 21 1.47 19.33 15.28
C GLN A 21 0.76 18.17 15.99
N ILE A 22 1.07 16.93 15.60
CA ILE A 22 0.51 15.72 16.21
C ILE A 22 1.05 15.56 17.63
N LEU A 23 2.35 15.75 17.82
CA LEU A 23 2.98 15.65 19.14
C LEU A 23 2.44 16.72 20.11
N ASP A 24 2.26 17.95 19.64
CA ASP A 24 1.70 19.05 20.44
C ASP A 24 0.27 18.73 20.88
N ASP A 25 -0.58 18.20 19.99
CA ASP A 25 -1.93 17.78 20.34
C ASP A 25 -1.93 16.63 21.36
N MET A 26 -1.10 15.60 21.18
CA MET A 26 -0.97 14.50 22.15
C MET A 26 -0.56 15.00 23.54
N VAL A 27 0.40 15.92 23.61
CA VAL A 27 0.89 16.51 24.87
C VAL A 27 -0.18 17.39 25.51
N ALA A 28 -0.88 18.21 24.73
CA ALA A 28 -1.92 19.11 25.23
C ALA A 28 -3.14 18.34 25.74
N ARG A 29 -3.54 17.26 25.05
CA ARG A 29 -4.70 16.42 25.40
C ARG A 29 -4.42 15.43 26.52
N HIS A 30 -3.16 15.00 26.67
CA HIS A 30 -2.77 13.99 27.65
C HIS A 30 -1.49 14.39 28.42
N PRO A 31 -1.50 15.52 29.16
CA PRO A 31 -0.33 16.02 29.87
C PRO A 31 0.18 15.04 30.94
N ASP A 32 -0.73 14.29 31.56
CA ASP A 32 -0.43 13.33 32.64
C ASP A 32 -0.20 11.89 32.13
N HIS A 33 0.03 11.71 30.82
CA HIS A 33 0.22 10.39 30.24
C HIS A 33 1.43 9.66 30.89
N PRO A 34 1.26 8.47 31.49
CA PRO A 34 2.31 7.81 32.29
C PRO A 34 3.56 7.44 31.48
N ARG A 35 3.45 7.38 30.14
CA ARG A 35 4.56 7.10 29.24
C ARG A 35 4.88 8.25 28.30
N LEU A 36 4.56 9.50 28.66
CA LEU A 36 4.72 10.67 27.78
C LEU A 36 6.15 10.80 27.20
N ASN A 37 7.18 10.53 28.00
CA ASN A 37 8.57 10.53 27.53
C ASN A 37 8.84 9.46 26.46
N ALA A 38 8.21 8.29 26.57
CA ALA A 38 8.30 7.25 25.55
C ALA A 38 7.55 7.67 24.28
N VAL A 39 6.36 8.26 24.41
CA VAL A 39 5.58 8.84 23.29
C VAL A 39 6.41 9.86 22.52
N ARG A 40 7.02 10.84 23.21
CA ARG A 40 7.92 11.83 22.58
C ARG A 40 9.05 11.19 21.79
N ARG A 41 9.69 10.16 22.37
CA ARG A 41 10.81 9.46 21.72
C ARG A 41 10.38 8.69 20.47
N VAL A 42 9.26 7.97 20.52
CA VAL A 42 8.80 7.17 19.37
C VAL A 42 8.24 8.08 18.27
N VAL A 43 7.48 9.11 18.63
CA VAL A 43 6.93 10.07 17.66
C VAL A 43 8.05 10.83 16.95
N ALA A 44 9.15 11.16 17.63
CA ALA A 44 10.31 11.80 16.99
C ALA A 44 10.93 10.99 15.82
N GLN A 45 10.70 9.67 15.78
CA GLN A 45 11.18 8.77 14.72
C GLN A 45 10.14 8.55 13.61
N MET A 46 8.95 9.13 13.75
CA MET A 46 7.88 9.02 12.77
C MET A 46 8.09 10.01 11.62
N PRO A 47 7.41 9.79 10.46
CA PRO A 47 7.47 10.67 9.30
C PRO A 47 7.40 12.15 9.65
N THR A 48 8.08 13.00 8.89
CA THR A 48 8.07 14.45 9.12
C THR A 48 6.72 15.07 8.76
N THR A 49 6.12 14.64 7.65
CA THR A 49 4.82 15.15 7.17
C THR A 49 3.89 14.04 6.71
N ARG A 50 2.60 14.36 6.64
CA ARG A 50 1.58 13.55 5.97
C ARG A 50 0.45 14.41 5.43
N ARG A 51 -0.44 13.82 4.65
CA ARG A 51 -1.64 14.47 4.15
C ARG A 51 -2.89 13.93 4.84
N CYS A 52 -3.85 14.80 5.11
CA CYS A 52 -5.16 14.42 5.62
C CYS A 52 -6.25 14.93 4.67
N SER A 53 -7.30 14.12 4.51
CA SER A 53 -8.50 14.42 3.74
C SER A 53 -9.32 15.57 4.34
N ARG A 54 -9.15 15.84 5.64
CA ARG A 54 -9.83 16.90 6.37
C ARG A 54 -8.84 17.86 7.06
N PRO A 55 -9.24 19.13 7.31
CA PRO A 55 -8.42 20.07 8.06
C PRO A 55 -8.02 19.50 9.43
N TRP A 56 -6.82 19.85 9.91
CA TRP A 56 -6.32 19.35 11.19
C TRP A 56 -7.30 19.57 12.36
N ALA A 57 -7.94 20.73 12.42
CA ALA A 57 -8.96 21.05 13.43
C ALA A 57 -10.14 20.06 13.41
N THR A 58 -10.52 19.54 12.24
CA THR A 58 -11.55 18.50 12.11
C THR A 58 -11.00 17.13 12.52
N VAL A 59 -9.77 16.79 12.11
CA VAL A 59 -9.12 15.52 12.46
C VAL A 59 -9.08 15.31 13.97
N VAL A 60 -8.65 16.32 14.74
CA VAL A 60 -8.52 16.24 16.21
C VAL A 60 -9.80 16.52 16.99
N SER A 61 -10.90 16.85 16.31
CA SER A 61 -12.17 17.16 16.98
C SER A 61 -12.82 15.91 17.59
N GLU A 62 -13.52 16.12 18.71
CA GLU A 62 -14.35 15.07 19.30
C GLU A 62 -15.58 14.85 18.43
N ARG A 63 -15.73 13.62 17.95
CA ARG A 63 -16.80 13.14 17.07
C ARG A 63 -17.11 11.71 17.47
N SER A 64 -18.28 11.21 17.13
CA SER A 64 -18.63 9.79 17.31
C SER A 64 -17.89 8.90 16.31
N ALA A 65 -17.79 7.60 16.62
CA ALA A 65 -17.31 6.59 15.68
C ALA A 65 -18.11 6.60 14.36
N ALA A 66 -19.43 6.78 14.45
CA ALA A 66 -20.33 6.82 13.30
C ALA A 66 -20.07 8.02 12.38
N GLU A 67 -19.94 9.23 12.94
CA GLU A 67 -19.63 10.44 12.15
C GLU A 67 -18.27 10.34 11.46
N ARG A 68 -17.26 9.79 12.15
CA ARG A 68 -15.95 9.52 11.55
C ARG A 68 -16.05 8.52 10.40
N ASN A 69 -16.82 7.44 10.55
CA ASN A 69 -16.95 6.42 9.52
C ASN A 69 -17.65 6.93 8.24
N VAL A 70 -18.76 7.66 8.40
CA VAL A 70 -19.47 8.28 7.26
C VAL A 70 -18.53 9.23 6.53
N GLN A 71 -17.83 10.09 7.28
CA GLN A 71 -16.88 11.02 6.68
C GLN A 71 -15.72 10.30 5.97
N ALA A 72 -15.17 9.26 6.60
CA ALA A 72 -14.08 8.47 6.05
C ALA A 72 -14.45 7.83 4.71
N PHE A 73 -15.67 7.30 4.58
CA PHE A 73 -16.12 6.68 3.33
C PHE A 73 -16.26 7.70 2.21
N GLU A 74 -16.84 8.88 2.47
CA GLU A 74 -16.91 9.96 1.47
C GLU A 74 -15.51 10.41 1.03
N ASP A 75 -14.55 10.48 1.96
CA ASP A 75 -13.16 10.83 1.65
C ASP A 75 -12.47 9.74 0.82
N VAL A 76 -12.63 8.47 1.19
CA VAL A 76 -12.14 7.30 0.44
C VAL A 76 -12.70 7.29 -0.98
N ARG A 77 -14.00 7.52 -1.14
CA ARG A 77 -14.67 7.59 -2.45
C ARG A 77 -14.12 8.73 -3.30
N ALA A 78 -14.03 9.95 -2.75
CA ALA A 78 -13.55 11.11 -3.50
C ALA A 78 -12.09 10.94 -3.94
N MET A 79 -11.21 10.51 -3.04
CA MET A 79 -9.79 10.29 -3.37
C MET A 79 -9.60 9.12 -4.34
N GLY A 80 -10.34 8.02 -4.16
CA GLY A 80 -10.33 6.87 -5.05
C GLY A 80 -10.80 7.22 -6.47
N ALA A 81 -11.88 7.98 -6.60
CA ALA A 81 -12.37 8.46 -7.89
C ALA A 81 -11.36 9.38 -8.58
N ALA A 82 -10.73 10.29 -7.83
CA ALA A 82 -9.71 11.19 -8.37
C ALA A 82 -8.48 10.44 -8.89
N ALA A 83 -7.99 9.45 -8.14
CA ALA A 83 -6.86 8.63 -8.57
C ALA A 83 -7.21 7.75 -9.79
N ALA A 84 -8.41 7.15 -9.79
CA ALA A 84 -8.91 6.35 -10.89
C ALA A 84 -9.04 7.17 -12.19
N ALA A 85 -9.69 8.34 -12.12
CA ALA A 85 -9.76 9.26 -13.24
C ALA A 85 -8.36 9.67 -13.72
N GLY A 86 -7.47 10.00 -12.79
CA GLY A 86 -6.09 10.39 -13.09
C GLY A 86 -5.31 9.32 -13.85
N VAL A 87 -5.45 8.03 -13.51
CA VAL A 87 -4.74 6.96 -14.22
C VAL A 87 -5.37 6.60 -15.56
N LEU A 88 -6.70 6.68 -15.66
CA LEU A 88 -7.42 6.50 -16.93
C LEU A 88 -7.03 7.58 -17.93
N ASP A 89 -7.01 8.84 -17.51
CA ASP A 89 -6.58 9.97 -18.33
C ASP A 89 -5.10 9.86 -18.71
N LEU A 90 -4.23 9.48 -17.76
CA LEU A 90 -2.79 9.32 -18.00
C LEU A 90 -2.48 8.32 -19.13
N HIS A 91 -3.28 7.26 -19.26
CA HIS A 91 -3.09 6.21 -20.25
C HIS A 91 -4.10 6.25 -21.41
N GLY A 92 -4.99 7.26 -21.45
CA GLY A 92 -5.98 7.40 -22.51
C GLY A 92 -6.98 6.24 -22.59
N VAL A 93 -7.29 5.60 -21.47
CA VAL A 93 -8.24 4.48 -21.38
C VAL A 93 -9.61 5.03 -20.99
N ALA A 94 -10.62 4.79 -21.81
CA ALA A 94 -11.97 5.21 -21.46
C ALA A 94 -12.52 4.34 -20.32
N PRO A 95 -13.31 4.89 -19.37
CA PRO A 95 -13.89 4.11 -18.27
C PRO A 95 -14.71 2.89 -18.72
N GLY A 96 -15.32 2.96 -19.90
CA GLY A 96 -16.09 1.86 -20.50
C GLY A 96 -15.25 0.69 -21.03
N GLU A 97 -13.93 0.88 -21.20
CA GLU A 97 -12.98 -0.14 -21.69
C GLU A 97 -12.39 -0.98 -20.54
N VAL A 98 -12.70 -0.65 -19.29
CA VAL A 98 -12.24 -1.40 -18.12
C VAL A 98 -13.10 -2.65 -17.93
N ASP A 99 -12.46 -3.83 -17.98
CA ASP A 99 -13.13 -5.13 -17.83
C ASP A 99 -13.26 -5.57 -16.37
N TYR A 100 -12.31 -5.15 -15.52
CA TYR A 100 -12.30 -5.45 -14.10
C TYR A 100 -11.99 -4.22 -13.26
N LEU A 101 -12.68 -4.11 -12.14
CA LEU A 101 -12.42 -3.15 -11.09
C LEU A 101 -12.09 -3.89 -9.80
N ILE A 102 -10.86 -3.77 -9.32
CA ILE A 102 -10.44 -4.26 -8.01
C ILE A 102 -10.28 -3.06 -7.09
N THR A 103 -11.01 -3.01 -5.98
CA THR A 103 -10.90 -1.91 -5.03
C THR A 103 -10.37 -2.38 -3.68
N SER A 104 -9.58 -1.55 -3.00
CA SER A 104 -9.18 -1.79 -1.62
C SER A 104 -9.33 -0.55 -0.75
N HIS A 105 -9.91 -0.72 0.43
CA HIS A 105 -9.89 0.28 1.50
C HIS A 105 -10.10 -0.42 2.85
N SER A 106 -9.50 0.09 3.92
CA SER A 106 -9.68 -0.45 5.28
C SER A 106 -10.33 0.55 6.25
N THR A 107 -10.63 1.74 5.74
CA THR A 107 -11.29 2.85 6.42
C THR A 107 -12.60 3.21 5.71
N GLY A 108 -13.57 3.76 6.46
CA GLY A 108 -14.90 4.05 5.91
C GLY A 108 -15.67 2.78 5.55
N ASP A 109 -16.01 1.96 6.55
CA ASP A 109 -16.77 0.74 6.34
C ASP A 109 -18.16 1.08 5.78
N ALA A 110 -18.48 0.55 4.59
CA ALA A 110 -19.75 0.82 3.90
C ALA A 110 -20.19 -0.37 3.04
N VAL A 111 -21.51 -0.54 2.91
CA VAL A 111 -22.16 -1.46 1.96
C VAL A 111 -23.35 -0.71 1.35
N PRO A 112 -23.38 -0.45 0.03
CA PRO A 112 -22.39 -0.82 -0.98
C PRO A 112 -21.02 -0.17 -0.80
N GLY A 113 -19.96 -0.84 -1.30
CA GLY A 113 -18.57 -0.41 -1.15
C GLY A 113 -18.06 0.45 -2.31
N LEU A 114 -16.79 0.84 -2.23
CA LEU A 114 -16.13 1.74 -3.19
C LEU A 114 -16.31 1.29 -4.66
N ASP A 115 -16.24 -0.01 -4.92
CA ASP A 115 -16.39 -0.60 -6.25
C ASP A 115 -17.73 -0.29 -6.94
N VAL A 116 -18.82 -0.22 -6.18
CA VAL A 116 -20.15 0.12 -6.73
C VAL A 116 -20.22 1.61 -7.05
N HIS A 117 -19.71 2.46 -6.16
CA HIS A 117 -19.74 3.90 -6.32
C HIS A 117 -18.88 4.37 -7.50
N LEU A 118 -17.67 3.82 -7.65
CA LEU A 118 -16.76 4.18 -8.74
C LEU A 118 -17.32 3.86 -10.13
N VAL A 119 -18.12 2.79 -10.27
CA VAL A 119 -18.79 2.46 -11.55
C VAL A 119 -19.67 3.62 -12.00
N ALA A 120 -20.45 4.19 -11.08
CA ALA A 120 -21.33 5.32 -11.35
C ALA A 120 -20.53 6.61 -11.53
N ASP A 121 -19.58 6.89 -10.62
CA ASP A 121 -18.80 8.13 -10.60
C ASP A 121 -17.96 8.33 -11.86
N LEU A 122 -17.41 7.24 -12.41
CA LEU A 122 -16.55 7.27 -13.59
C LEU A 122 -17.30 6.93 -14.89
N GLY A 123 -18.58 6.56 -14.84
CA GLY A 123 -19.33 6.14 -16.02
C GLY A 123 -18.81 4.84 -16.65
N MET A 124 -18.39 3.88 -15.82
CA MET A 124 -17.89 2.59 -16.27
C MET A 124 -19.01 1.71 -16.84
N SER A 125 -18.63 0.66 -17.57
CA SER A 125 -19.57 -0.35 -18.06
C SER A 125 -20.32 -1.02 -16.91
N SER A 126 -21.64 -1.21 -17.05
CA SER A 126 -22.46 -2.00 -16.11
C SER A 126 -22.09 -3.49 -16.09
N GLN A 127 -21.25 -3.95 -17.03
CA GLN A 127 -20.74 -5.31 -17.11
C GLN A 127 -19.35 -5.48 -16.47
N VAL A 128 -18.76 -4.41 -15.92
CA VAL A 128 -17.44 -4.49 -15.28
C VAL A 128 -17.45 -5.50 -14.13
N ARG A 129 -16.41 -6.34 -14.08
CA ARG A 129 -16.26 -7.34 -13.02
C ARG A 129 -15.64 -6.70 -11.80
N ARG A 130 -16.41 -6.60 -10.72
CA ARG A 130 -15.97 -5.99 -9.47
C ARG A 130 -15.38 -6.99 -8.49
N ARG A 131 -14.31 -6.59 -7.78
CA ARG A 131 -13.70 -7.33 -6.67
C ARG A 131 -13.34 -6.35 -5.55
N PRO A 132 -14.26 -6.06 -4.62
CA PRO A 132 -13.94 -5.25 -3.45
C PRO A 132 -13.16 -6.07 -2.41
N ILE A 133 -12.10 -5.46 -1.87
CA ILE A 133 -11.20 -6.02 -0.86
C ILE A 133 -11.21 -5.07 0.34
N THR A 134 -11.69 -5.51 1.50
CA THR A 134 -11.78 -4.63 2.70
C THR A 134 -10.94 -5.09 3.89
N GLN A 135 -10.39 -6.31 3.84
CA GLN A 135 -9.76 -6.95 5.00
C GLN A 135 -8.22 -7.04 4.92
N LEU A 136 -7.60 -6.65 3.79
CA LEU A 136 -6.14 -6.79 3.58
C LEU A 136 -5.33 -5.59 4.08
N GLY A 137 -6.00 -4.48 4.45
CA GLY A 137 -5.38 -3.29 5.04
C GLY A 137 -4.15 -2.81 4.26
N CYS A 138 -3.04 -2.61 4.98
CA CYS A 138 -1.75 -2.19 4.44
C CYS A 138 -1.20 -3.05 3.29
N GLY A 139 -1.59 -4.32 3.20
CA GLY A 139 -1.19 -5.22 2.11
C GLY A 139 -2.04 -5.08 0.85
N GLY A 140 -3.13 -4.30 0.91
CA GLY A 140 -4.19 -4.26 -0.09
C GLY A 140 -3.70 -3.95 -1.51
N GLY A 141 -2.75 -3.03 -1.68
CA GLY A 141 -2.22 -2.69 -3.00
C GLY A 141 -1.45 -3.82 -3.68
N ALA A 142 -0.58 -4.51 -2.94
CA ALA A 142 0.21 -5.62 -3.48
C ALA A 142 -0.66 -6.88 -3.74
N HIS A 143 -1.59 -7.17 -2.83
CA HIS A 143 -2.56 -8.24 -3.02
C HIS A 143 -3.49 -7.97 -4.21
N ALA A 144 -3.98 -6.73 -4.35
CA ALA A 144 -4.82 -6.34 -5.49
C ALA A 144 -4.06 -6.46 -6.82
N LEU A 145 -2.76 -6.14 -6.84
CA LEU A 145 -1.91 -6.39 -8.01
C LEU A 145 -1.83 -7.89 -8.34
N SER A 146 -1.58 -8.76 -7.36
CA SER A 146 -1.55 -10.22 -7.60
C SER A 146 -2.89 -10.72 -8.16
N MET A 147 -4.02 -10.26 -7.60
CA MET A 147 -5.35 -10.59 -8.11
C MET A 147 -5.63 -10.03 -9.51
N ALA A 148 -5.04 -8.89 -9.87
CA ALA A 148 -5.13 -8.31 -11.21
C ALA A 148 -4.32 -9.13 -12.22
N VAL A 149 -3.13 -9.59 -11.85
CA VAL A 149 -2.31 -10.51 -12.65
C VAL A 149 -3.06 -11.81 -12.92
N ASP A 150 -3.70 -12.39 -11.92
CA ASP A 150 -4.55 -13.57 -12.07
C ASP A 150 -5.75 -13.29 -12.99
N ALA A 151 -6.36 -12.11 -12.89
CA ALA A 151 -7.50 -11.72 -13.73
C ALA A 151 -7.13 -11.64 -15.21
N VAL A 152 -6.01 -10.99 -15.52
CA VAL A 152 -5.48 -10.85 -16.88
C VAL A 152 -5.04 -12.21 -17.41
N THR A 153 -4.36 -13.01 -16.60
CA THR A 153 -3.91 -14.37 -16.99
C THR A 153 -5.10 -15.28 -17.31
N ALA A 154 -6.16 -15.23 -16.51
CA ALA A 154 -7.36 -16.02 -16.75
C ALA A 154 -8.20 -15.51 -17.93
N ARG A 155 -8.07 -14.23 -18.31
CA ARG A 155 -8.80 -13.59 -19.41
C ARG A 155 -7.87 -12.66 -20.19
N PRO A 156 -7.05 -13.20 -21.11
CA PRO A 156 -6.19 -12.40 -21.98
C PRO A 156 -6.99 -11.32 -22.72
N GLY A 157 -6.39 -10.16 -22.93
CA GLY A 157 -6.98 -8.96 -23.52
C GLY A 157 -7.70 -8.05 -22.53
N SER A 158 -7.86 -8.47 -21.25
CA SER A 158 -8.57 -7.67 -20.26
C SER A 158 -7.76 -6.47 -19.77
N THR A 159 -8.44 -5.35 -19.54
CA THR A 159 -7.90 -4.20 -18.80
C THR A 159 -8.45 -4.19 -17.37
N VAL A 160 -7.56 -4.26 -16.38
CA VAL A 160 -7.91 -4.25 -14.96
C VAL A 160 -7.53 -2.90 -14.36
N LEU A 161 -8.51 -2.20 -13.78
CA LEU A 161 -8.29 -1.03 -12.95
C LEU A 161 -8.23 -1.46 -11.48
N VAL A 162 -7.13 -1.14 -10.82
CA VAL A 162 -6.99 -1.28 -9.37
C VAL A 162 -7.10 0.10 -8.72
N VAL A 163 -7.94 0.22 -7.70
CA VAL A 163 -8.12 1.47 -6.93
C VAL A 163 -7.98 1.19 -5.44
N VAL A 164 -7.03 1.84 -4.79
CA VAL A 164 -6.81 1.74 -3.34
C VAL A 164 -6.95 3.11 -2.72
N ALA A 165 -7.82 3.27 -1.74
CA ALA A 165 -8.01 4.55 -1.08
C ALA A 165 -8.15 4.37 0.44
N GLU A 166 -7.56 5.28 1.19
CA GLU A 166 -7.47 5.20 2.65
C GLU A 166 -7.63 6.60 3.27
N SER A 167 -8.56 6.72 4.23
CA SER A 167 -8.72 7.87 5.12
C SER A 167 -8.29 7.46 6.54
N LEU A 168 -7.00 7.18 6.73
CA LEU A 168 -6.43 6.70 7.99
C LEU A 168 -6.47 7.76 9.09
N SER A 169 -6.48 9.05 8.73
CA SER A 169 -6.68 10.15 9.67
C SER A 169 -8.04 10.09 10.36
N SER A 170 -9.03 9.38 9.80
CA SER A 170 -10.31 9.14 10.45
C SER A 170 -10.21 8.27 11.71
N ILE A 171 -9.12 7.52 11.88
CA ILE A 171 -8.83 6.71 13.06
C ILE A 171 -8.28 7.60 14.20
N TYR A 172 -8.01 8.88 13.97
CA TYR A 172 -7.53 9.78 15.01
C TYR A 172 -8.64 10.11 16.03
N HIS A 173 -8.48 9.64 17.28
CA HIS A 173 -9.35 10.00 18.40
C HIS A 173 -8.60 9.96 19.74
N HIS A 174 -9.13 10.65 20.77
CA HIS A 174 -8.47 10.81 22.08
C HIS A 174 -8.81 9.72 23.11
N GLY A 175 -9.68 8.77 22.74
CA GLY A 175 -10.13 7.71 23.64
C GLY A 175 -9.11 6.61 23.88
N ASP A 176 -8.15 6.42 22.96
CA ASP A 176 -7.07 5.45 23.09
C ASP A 176 -5.72 6.17 23.24
N THR A 177 -5.10 5.95 24.40
CA THR A 177 -3.79 6.51 24.74
C THR A 177 -2.71 5.43 24.85
N SER A 178 -2.94 4.22 24.33
CA SER A 178 -1.89 3.20 24.25
C SER A 178 -0.67 3.74 23.47
N LEU A 179 0.52 3.22 23.77
CA LEU A 179 1.73 3.68 23.08
C LEU A 179 1.64 3.35 21.58
N GLU A 180 1.04 2.21 21.27
CA GLU A 180 0.74 1.72 19.92
C GLU A 180 -0.10 2.74 19.15
N MET A 181 -1.24 3.18 19.72
CA MET A 181 -2.08 4.19 19.06
C MET A 181 -1.41 5.55 18.94
N MET A 182 -0.55 5.95 19.89
CA MET A 182 0.23 7.17 19.73
C MET A 182 1.23 7.09 18.57
N ILE A 183 1.81 5.91 18.31
CA ILE A 183 2.66 5.67 17.13
C ILE A 183 1.81 5.81 15.87
N TYR A 184 0.66 5.15 15.81
CA TYR A 184 -0.19 5.14 14.61
C TYR A 184 -0.75 6.50 14.23
N LYS A 185 -1.18 7.30 15.21
CA LYS A 185 -1.57 8.70 15.03
C LYS A 185 -0.48 9.54 14.36
N ALA A 186 0.79 9.23 14.63
CA ALA A 186 1.94 9.91 14.06
C ALA A 186 2.52 9.20 12.83
N LEU A 187 1.96 8.07 12.37
CA LEU A 187 2.50 7.29 11.26
C LEU A 187 1.72 7.49 9.97
N TRP A 188 0.38 7.58 10.05
CA TRP A 188 -0.47 7.48 8.87
C TRP A 188 -0.75 8.79 8.14
N GLY A 189 -1.05 8.64 6.85
CA GLY A 189 -1.61 9.67 5.98
C GLY A 189 -2.77 9.14 5.13
N ASP A 190 -3.49 10.04 4.51
CA ASP A 190 -4.65 9.76 3.65
C ASP A 190 -4.25 9.82 2.18
N SER A 191 -4.82 8.96 1.35
CA SER A 191 -4.62 9.01 -0.10
C SER A 191 -5.66 8.21 -0.88
N GLY A 192 -5.73 8.49 -2.19
CA GLY A 192 -6.27 7.58 -3.20
C GLY A 192 -5.17 7.23 -4.19
N ALA A 193 -5.18 6.01 -4.69
CA ALA A 193 -4.17 5.47 -5.59
C ALA A 193 -4.81 4.55 -6.61
N ALA A 194 -4.35 4.60 -7.87
CA ALA A 194 -4.86 3.71 -8.90
C ALA A 194 -3.78 3.33 -9.92
N PHE A 195 -3.91 2.14 -10.48
CA PHE A 195 -3.08 1.66 -11.58
C PHE A 195 -3.84 0.71 -12.51
N LEU A 196 -3.33 0.58 -13.73
CA LEU A 196 -3.85 -0.33 -14.74
C LEU A 196 -2.95 -1.56 -14.87
N VAL A 197 -3.57 -2.72 -15.04
CA VAL A 197 -2.90 -4.00 -15.34
C VAL A 197 -3.53 -4.62 -16.58
N SER A 198 -2.70 -5.06 -17.51
CA SER A 198 -3.13 -5.67 -18.78
C SER A 198 -2.04 -6.59 -19.35
N ASP A 199 -2.34 -7.29 -20.43
CA ASP A 199 -1.38 -8.12 -21.17
C ASP A 199 -0.65 -7.36 -22.30
N ARG A 200 -0.83 -6.04 -22.35
CA ARG A 200 -0.16 -5.13 -23.30
C ARG A 200 0.43 -3.94 -22.54
N PRO A 201 1.69 -3.54 -22.80
CA PRO A 201 2.28 -2.40 -22.12
C PRO A 201 1.53 -1.11 -22.49
N LEU A 202 1.27 -0.25 -21.51
CA LEU A 202 0.67 1.09 -21.66
C LEU A 202 1.72 2.20 -21.52
N GLY A 203 2.98 1.88 -21.83
CA GLY A 203 4.17 2.69 -21.61
C GLY A 203 5.22 1.93 -20.78
N PRO A 204 6.31 2.61 -20.38
CA PRO A 204 7.30 2.05 -19.47
C PRO A 204 6.66 1.60 -18.16
N GLY A 205 7.21 0.57 -17.53
CA GLY A 205 6.70 0.10 -16.25
C GLY A 205 7.15 -1.30 -15.88
N LEU A 206 6.35 -1.97 -15.07
CA LEU A 206 6.67 -3.32 -14.59
C LEU A 206 6.11 -4.37 -15.54
N ARG A 207 6.94 -5.27 -16.02
CA ARG A 207 6.52 -6.58 -16.54
C ARG A 207 6.58 -7.58 -15.39
N VAL A 208 5.44 -8.20 -15.07
CA VAL A 208 5.34 -9.19 -13.98
C VAL A 208 5.91 -10.53 -14.43
N GLU A 209 6.81 -11.08 -13.62
CA GLU A 209 7.47 -12.37 -13.86
C GLU A 209 6.94 -13.49 -12.96
N ASP A 210 6.60 -13.16 -11.71
CA ASP A 210 6.00 -14.11 -10.77
C ASP A 210 5.32 -13.34 -9.63
N THR A 211 4.27 -13.93 -9.04
CA THR A 211 3.55 -13.39 -7.88
C THR A 211 3.58 -14.38 -6.73
N TRP A 212 3.69 -13.89 -5.51
CA TRP A 212 3.73 -14.71 -4.31
C TRP A 212 2.91 -14.11 -3.19
N GLU A 213 2.10 -14.93 -2.56
CA GLU A 213 1.37 -14.58 -1.35
C GLU A 213 1.72 -15.54 -0.22
N TYR A 214 1.84 -14.99 0.98
CA TYR A 214 2.21 -15.74 2.16
C TYR A 214 1.52 -15.21 3.40
N LEU A 215 0.94 -16.14 4.18
CA LEU A 215 0.42 -15.87 5.50
C LEU A 215 1.33 -16.52 6.53
N LEU A 216 1.93 -15.70 7.40
CA LEU A 216 2.80 -16.21 8.45
C LEU A 216 1.95 -16.97 9.49
N PRO A 217 2.18 -18.27 9.73
CA PRO A 217 1.31 -19.06 10.60
C PRO A 217 1.25 -18.56 12.04
N GLY A 218 0.07 -18.58 12.65
CA GLY A 218 -0.10 -18.25 14.07
C GLY A 218 0.00 -16.76 14.41
N THR A 219 -0.14 -15.86 13.42
CA THR A 219 0.10 -14.43 13.62
C THR A 219 -1.13 -13.53 13.53
N ALA A 220 -2.33 -14.12 13.60
CA ALA A 220 -3.60 -13.38 13.55
C ALA A 220 -3.75 -12.30 14.65
N GLY A 221 -2.99 -12.41 15.74
CA GLY A 221 -2.94 -11.42 16.81
C GLY A 221 -2.00 -10.23 16.58
N ARG A 222 -1.16 -10.24 15.55
CA ARG A 222 -0.09 -9.24 15.39
C ARG A 222 -0.58 -7.86 15.01
N TYR A 223 -1.60 -7.80 14.16
CA TYR A 223 -2.29 -6.56 13.80
C TYR A 223 -3.79 -6.80 13.86
N ARG A 224 -4.51 -5.98 14.62
CA ARG A 224 -5.97 -6.07 14.74
C ARG A 224 -6.60 -4.70 14.57
N LYS A 225 -7.63 -4.63 13.74
CA LYS A 225 -8.60 -3.53 13.74
C LYS A 225 -9.72 -3.90 14.71
N ARG A 226 -9.99 -3.05 15.69
CA ARG A 226 -11.16 -3.15 16.58
C ARG A 226 -12.03 -1.91 16.41
N VAL A 227 -13.31 -2.04 16.74
CA VAL A 227 -14.26 -0.93 16.75
C VAL A 227 -15.00 -0.96 18.07
N ASP A 228 -15.11 0.20 18.71
CA ASP A 228 -15.97 0.44 19.87
C ASP A 228 -16.60 1.85 19.79
N ASP A 229 -17.28 2.27 20.86
CA ASP A 229 -17.99 3.56 20.90
C ASP A 229 -17.06 4.77 20.71
N ALA A 230 -15.78 4.66 21.09
CA ALA A 230 -14.80 5.73 20.95
C ALA A 230 -14.31 5.88 19.50
N GLY A 231 -14.28 4.78 18.74
CA GLY A 231 -13.86 4.79 17.34
C GLY A 231 -13.31 3.47 16.84
N VAL A 232 -12.52 3.59 15.78
CA VAL A 232 -11.69 2.51 15.25
C VAL A 232 -10.36 2.53 15.99
N HIS A 233 -9.90 1.35 16.40
CA HIS A 233 -8.62 1.13 17.06
C HIS A 233 -7.77 0.21 16.20
N PHE A 234 -6.47 0.43 16.21
CA PHE A 234 -5.52 -0.47 15.59
C PHE A 234 -4.50 -0.89 16.63
N ASP A 235 -4.46 -2.19 16.90
CA ASP A 235 -3.54 -2.75 17.87
C ASP A 235 -2.42 -3.48 17.14
N SER A 236 -1.22 -3.37 17.67
CA SER A 236 -0.15 -4.33 17.42
C SER A 236 0.30 -5.01 18.69
N ASP A 237 0.53 -6.31 18.63
CA ASP A 237 1.30 -6.96 19.70
C ASP A 237 2.81 -6.68 19.53
N LYS A 238 3.61 -6.97 20.58
CA LYS A 238 5.06 -6.74 20.53
C LYS A 238 5.78 -7.59 19.47
N SER A 239 5.22 -8.75 19.12
CA SER A 239 5.79 -9.66 18.11
C SER A 239 5.58 -9.16 16.68
N ALA A 240 4.69 -8.19 16.46
CA ALA A 240 4.52 -7.51 15.17
C ALA A 240 5.86 -7.03 14.58
N THR A 241 6.74 -6.52 15.43
CA THR A 241 8.08 -6.04 15.06
C THR A 241 9.01 -7.12 14.50
N GLN A 242 8.74 -8.40 14.76
CA GLN A 242 9.56 -9.53 14.28
C GLN A 242 9.03 -10.13 12.97
N SER A 243 7.88 -9.67 12.47
CA SER A 243 7.19 -10.34 11.37
C SER A 243 7.97 -10.38 10.06
N VAL A 244 8.69 -9.30 9.75
CA VAL A 244 9.56 -9.26 8.56
C VAL A 244 10.69 -10.28 8.69
N ASN A 245 11.32 -10.37 9.86
CA ASN A 245 12.40 -11.32 10.12
C ASN A 245 11.91 -12.78 10.06
N GLU A 246 10.71 -13.05 10.58
CA GLU A 246 10.15 -14.41 10.60
C GLU A 246 9.64 -14.89 9.24
N MET A 247 9.11 -14.00 8.39
CA MET A 247 8.66 -14.35 7.04
C MET A 247 9.81 -14.38 6.01
N ALA A 248 10.93 -13.71 6.31
CA ALA A 248 12.08 -13.60 5.40
C ALA A 248 12.59 -14.94 4.84
N PRO A 249 12.71 -16.04 5.62
CA PRO A 249 13.11 -17.32 5.05
C PRO A 249 12.20 -17.80 3.91
N ALA A 250 10.89 -17.57 4.02
CA ALA A 250 9.93 -17.95 2.98
C ALA A 250 10.04 -17.04 1.75
N LEU A 251 10.24 -15.73 1.95
CA LEU A 251 10.48 -14.76 0.88
C LEU A 251 11.76 -15.10 0.10
N LEU A 252 12.89 -15.31 0.80
CA LEU A 252 14.18 -15.65 0.20
C LEU A 252 14.12 -17.00 -0.54
N ALA A 253 13.43 -17.99 0.04
CA ALA A 253 13.21 -19.27 -0.63
C ALA A 253 12.40 -19.12 -1.92
N TRP A 254 11.41 -18.22 -1.97
CA TRP A 254 10.67 -17.92 -3.20
C TRP A 254 11.52 -17.11 -4.20
N LEU A 255 12.29 -16.12 -3.75
CA LEU A 255 13.21 -15.37 -4.61
C LEU A 255 14.25 -16.29 -5.27
N ALA A 256 14.73 -17.31 -4.54
CA ALA A 256 15.67 -18.31 -5.06
C ALA A 256 15.04 -19.30 -6.07
N ARG A 257 13.71 -19.32 -6.23
CA ARG A 257 13.08 -20.19 -7.24
C ARG A 257 13.30 -19.62 -8.63
N PRO A 258 13.66 -20.47 -9.61
CA PRO A 258 13.69 -20.06 -11.01
C PRO A 258 12.28 -19.66 -11.46
N LEU A 259 12.21 -18.77 -12.43
CA LEU A 259 10.93 -18.39 -13.01
C LEU A 259 10.19 -19.62 -13.60
N PRO A 260 8.85 -19.66 -13.52
CA PRO A 260 8.06 -20.71 -14.15
C PRO A 260 8.37 -20.84 -15.65
N ALA A 261 8.32 -22.06 -16.18
CA ALA A 261 8.47 -22.30 -17.62
C ALA A 261 7.39 -21.53 -18.39
N GLY A 262 7.80 -20.61 -19.28
CA GLY A 262 6.89 -19.74 -20.03
C GLY A 262 6.61 -18.37 -19.41
N ALA A 263 7.23 -18.04 -18.28
CA ALA A 263 7.33 -16.64 -17.83
C ALA A 263 8.15 -15.82 -18.86
N PRO A 264 7.77 -14.57 -19.14
CA PRO A 264 8.43 -13.75 -20.17
C PRO A 264 9.96 -13.66 -20.01
N GLY A 265 10.46 -13.42 -18.79
CA GLY A 265 11.87 -13.31 -18.45
C GLY A 265 12.60 -14.64 -18.23
N ALA A 266 11.92 -15.79 -18.33
CA ALA A 266 12.55 -17.10 -18.09
C ALA A 266 13.64 -17.46 -19.11
N ALA A 267 13.59 -16.88 -20.32
CA ALA A 267 14.63 -17.02 -21.33
C ALA A 267 15.85 -16.13 -21.04
N GLU A 268 15.62 -14.94 -20.49
CA GLU A 268 16.63 -13.93 -20.15
C GLU A 268 17.47 -14.39 -18.94
N GLN A 269 16.88 -15.11 -17.99
CA GLN A 269 17.59 -15.71 -16.83
C GLN A 269 18.58 -16.84 -17.17
N ARG A 270 18.55 -17.40 -18.39
CA ARG A 270 19.47 -18.51 -18.78
C ARG A 270 20.84 -18.02 -19.25
N GLY A 271 21.06 -16.70 -19.22
CA GLY A 271 22.05 -15.99 -20.02
C GLY A 271 23.37 -15.59 -19.36
N ASP A 272 23.76 -16.04 -18.17
CA ASP A 272 25.15 -15.87 -17.69
C ASP A 272 25.57 -16.92 -16.64
N GLY A 273 26.63 -17.66 -16.94
CA GLY A 273 27.15 -18.74 -16.11
C GLY A 273 27.90 -18.27 -14.85
N GLY A 274 27.21 -17.66 -13.89
CA GLY A 274 27.75 -17.32 -12.56
C GLY A 274 26.87 -17.86 -11.43
N GLY A 275 27.34 -18.88 -10.73
CA GLY A 275 26.56 -19.62 -9.73
C GLY A 275 25.98 -18.75 -8.61
N GLY A 276 24.65 -18.72 -8.54
CA GLY A 276 23.87 -18.00 -7.52
C GLY A 276 22.35 -18.15 -7.62
N GLY A 277 21.79 -18.82 -8.64
CA GLY A 277 20.46 -19.47 -8.67
C GLY A 277 19.16 -18.68 -8.43
N GLY A 278 19.19 -17.47 -7.88
CA GLY A 278 18.01 -16.71 -7.44
C GLY A 278 17.75 -15.42 -8.21
N TRP A 279 16.57 -14.84 -7.99
CA TRP A 279 16.14 -13.56 -8.55
C TRP A 279 16.99 -12.39 -8.00
N PRO A 280 17.82 -11.71 -8.82
CA PRO A 280 18.57 -10.55 -8.36
C PRO A 280 17.62 -9.38 -8.12
N VAL A 281 17.71 -8.73 -6.96
CA VAL A 281 16.87 -7.57 -6.61
C VAL A 281 17.70 -6.30 -6.77
N GLU A 282 17.48 -5.58 -7.86
CA GLU A 282 18.19 -4.35 -8.22
C GLU A 282 17.42 -3.08 -7.83
N PHE A 283 16.09 -3.16 -7.76
CA PHE A 283 15.24 -2.10 -7.21
C PHE A 283 14.09 -2.68 -6.36
N VAL A 284 13.61 -1.91 -5.38
CA VAL A 284 12.53 -2.34 -4.47
C VAL A 284 11.42 -1.30 -4.40
N VAL A 285 10.19 -1.78 -4.57
CA VAL A 285 8.95 -1.03 -4.32
C VAL A 285 8.29 -1.63 -3.08
N ALA A 286 8.62 -1.11 -1.90
CA ALA A 286 8.15 -1.67 -0.63
C ALA A 286 7.01 -0.83 -0.02
N HIS A 287 6.03 -1.51 0.57
CA HIS A 287 5.08 -0.89 1.47
C HIS A 287 5.78 -0.17 2.63
N THR A 288 5.39 1.09 2.87
CA THR A 288 5.98 1.97 3.88
C THR A 288 5.35 1.78 5.26
N GLY A 289 5.43 0.55 5.78
CA GLY A 289 4.83 0.18 7.07
C GLY A 289 5.35 0.96 8.27
N GLY A 290 6.59 1.43 8.18
CA GLY A 290 7.30 2.21 9.19
C GLY A 290 8.80 1.97 9.10
N PRO A 291 9.64 2.73 9.83
CA PRO A 291 11.08 2.65 9.69
C PRO A 291 11.63 1.23 9.94
N ALA A 292 11.15 0.56 10.98
CA ALA A 292 11.58 -0.79 11.33
C ALA A 292 11.28 -1.83 10.22
N ILE A 293 10.14 -1.71 9.54
CA ILE A 293 9.75 -2.62 8.45
C ILE A 293 10.70 -2.48 7.26
N LEU A 294 11.04 -1.24 6.89
CA LEU A 294 11.96 -0.99 5.77
C LEU A 294 13.39 -1.41 6.11
N SER A 295 13.88 -1.09 7.31
CA SER A 295 15.21 -1.51 7.76
C SER A 295 15.36 -3.03 7.84
N ASP A 296 14.37 -3.73 8.41
CA ASP A 296 14.39 -5.19 8.48
C ASP A 296 14.32 -5.80 7.07
N LEU A 297 13.49 -5.26 6.18
CA LEU A 297 13.41 -5.76 4.80
C LEU A 297 14.75 -5.61 4.07
N ALA A 298 15.38 -4.43 4.12
CA ALA A 298 16.67 -4.19 3.49
C ALA A 298 17.75 -5.16 4.02
N LYS A 299 17.79 -5.34 5.34
CA LYS A 299 18.70 -6.28 6.01
C LYS A 299 18.47 -7.72 5.55
N GLN A 300 17.23 -8.19 5.50
CA GLN A 300 16.90 -9.57 5.12
C GLN A 300 17.18 -9.84 3.64
N LEU A 301 16.98 -8.85 2.77
CA LEU A 301 17.33 -8.93 1.35
C LEU A 301 18.84 -8.82 1.10
N GLY A 302 19.63 -8.37 2.09
CA GLY A 302 21.07 -8.13 1.93
C GLY A 302 21.38 -6.96 0.99
N VAL A 303 20.46 -6.00 0.86
CA VAL A 303 20.61 -4.83 -0.01
C VAL A 303 20.95 -3.57 0.77
N GLN A 304 21.51 -2.57 0.09
CA GLN A 304 21.75 -1.25 0.68
C GLN A 304 20.44 -0.47 0.81
N ASP A 305 20.36 0.43 1.80
CA ASP A 305 19.18 1.29 2.01
C ASP A 305 18.81 2.12 0.79
N ALA A 306 19.78 2.46 -0.07
CA ALA A 306 19.57 3.17 -1.33
C ALA A 306 18.62 2.43 -2.28
N VAL A 307 18.56 1.09 -2.22
CA VAL A 307 17.63 0.28 -3.03
C VAL A 307 16.17 0.52 -2.60
N LEU A 308 15.95 0.92 -1.34
CA LEU A 308 14.64 1.27 -0.78
C LEU A 308 14.44 2.79 -0.70
N GLN A 309 15.29 3.61 -1.34
CA GLN A 309 15.27 5.06 -1.21
C GLN A 309 13.87 5.67 -1.45
N ARG A 310 13.15 5.21 -2.49
CA ARG A 310 11.79 5.70 -2.79
C ARG A 310 10.78 5.35 -1.70
N SER A 311 10.97 4.22 -1.02
CA SER A 311 10.13 3.82 0.11
C SER A 311 10.40 4.71 1.33
N TRP A 312 11.66 5.05 1.60
CA TRP A 312 12.03 5.99 2.66
C TRP A 312 11.50 7.41 2.40
N GLU A 313 11.64 7.90 1.17
CA GLU A 313 11.14 9.22 0.75
C GLU A 313 9.61 9.31 0.85
N SER A 314 8.91 8.26 0.39
CA SER A 314 7.45 8.14 0.55
C SER A 314 7.07 8.20 2.04
N LEU A 315 7.68 7.34 2.87
CA LEU A 315 7.38 7.29 4.29
C LEU A 315 7.56 8.64 4.96
N ASP A 316 8.69 9.34 4.75
CA ASP A 316 8.96 10.61 5.42
C ASP A 316 8.02 11.75 4.97
N GLN A 317 7.68 11.80 3.68
CA GLN A 317 6.93 12.91 3.09
C GLN A 317 5.41 12.77 3.25
N VAL A 318 4.87 11.55 3.11
CA VAL A 318 3.42 11.32 3.09
C VAL A 318 2.94 10.37 4.18
N GLY A 319 3.85 9.75 4.93
CA GLY A 319 3.54 8.77 5.95
C GLY A 319 3.22 7.40 5.37
N ASN A 320 2.67 6.54 6.23
CA ASN A 320 2.11 5.27 5.82
C ASN A 320 0.67 5.49 5.30
N LEU A 321 0.46 5.22 4.02
CA LEU A 321 -0.80 5.39 3.30
C LEU A 321 -1.64 4.10 3.26
N GLY A 322 -1.35 3.15 4.16
CA GLY A 322 -1.99 1.85 4.16
C GLY A 322 -1.70 1.07 2.88
N GLY A 323 -2.75 0.54 2.25
CA GLY A 323 -2.62 -0.23 1.01
C GLY A 323 -2.07 0.59 -0.16
N ALA A 324 -2.25 1.92 -0.14
CA ALA A 324 -1.81 2.81 -1.20
C ALA A 324 -0.30 3.11 -1.16
N SER A 325 0.39 2.84 -0.04
CA SER A 325 1.83 3.10 0.12
C SER A 325 2.68 2.48 -0.98
N VAL A 326 2.44 1.20 -1.31
CA VAL A 326 3.23 0.49 -2.33
C VAL A 326 3.02 1.11 -3.72
N ILE A 327 1.85 1.70 -3.97
CA ILE A 327 1.50 2.35 -5.23
C ILE A 327 2.15 3.74 -5.31
N ASP A 328 2.20 4.48 -4.21
CA ASP A 328 2.94 5.76 -4.13
C ASP A 328 4.45 5.55 -4.35
N VAL A 329 5.03 4.49 -3.78
CA VAL A 329 6.43 4.13 -4.07
C VAL A 329 6.63 3.73 -5.53
N LEU A 330 5.68 3.02 -6.13
CA LEU A 330 5.74 2.70 -7.55
C LEU A 330 5.69 3.97 -8.41
N GLU A 331 4.81 4.93 -8.10
CA GLU A 331 4.72 6.22 -8.80
C GLU A 331 6.05 6.98 -8.75
N ARG A 332 6.63 7.10 -7.55
CA ARG A 332 7.90 7.81 -7.33
C ARG A 332 9.06 7.19 -8.09
N THR A 333 9.03 5.88 -8.31
CA THR A 333 10.03 5.17 -9.10
C THR A 333 10.12 5.72 -10.53
N TYR A 334 9.03 6.23 -11.13
CA TYR A 334 9.05 6.83 -12.47
C TYR A 334 9.83 8.16 -12.56
N SER A 335 10.13 8.82 -11.44
CA SER A 335 10.95 10.05 -11.43
C SER A 335 12.43 9.77 -11.72
N THR A 336 12.91 8.57 -11.40
CA THR A 336 14.22 8.07 -11.80
C THR A 336 14.07 6.58 -12.05
N PRO A 337 13.57 6.21 -13.23
CA PRO A 337 13.19 4.84 -13.52
C PRO A 337 14.42 3.93 -13.50
N PRO A 338 14.26 2.66 -13.07
CA PRO A 338 15.25 1.63 -13.31
C PRO A 338 15.60 1.53 -14.80
N ALA A 339 16.80 1.05 -15.12
CA ALA A 339 17.14 0.77 -16.51
C ALA A 339 16.29 -0.42 -17.03
N ALA A 340 15.99 -0.42 -18.32
CA ALA A 340 15.30 -1.52 -18.97
C ALA A 340 16.03 -2.85 -18.71
N GLY A 341 15.28 -3.89 -18.33
CA GLY A 341 15.81 -5.21 -18.00
C GLY A 341 16.23 -5.38 -16.53
N GLN A 342 16.27 -4.30 -15.72
CA GLN A 342 16.56 -4.46 -14.30
C GLN A 342 15.45 -5.23 -13.59
N ASN A 343 15.86 -6.06 -12.65
CA ASN A 343 14.98 -6.92 -11.87
C ASN A 343 14.62 -6.27 -10.53
N GLY A 344 13.34 -6.26 -10.21
CA GLY A 344 12.81 -5.62 -9.03
C GLY A 344 11.93 -6.52 -8.19
N LEU A 345 11.67 -6.05 -6.98
CA LEU A 345 10.73 -6.64 -6.03
C LEU A 345 9.71 -5.59 -5.61
N LEU A 346 8.43 -5.83 -5.92
CA LEU A 346 7.33 -5.11 -5.30
C LEU A 346 6.80 -5.95 -4.14
N ILE A 347 6.64 -5.37 -2.94
CA ILE A 347 6.23 -6.13 -1.75
C ILE A 347 5.36 -5.29 -0.81
N GLY A 348 4.24 -5.88 -0.38
CA GLY A 348 3.29 -5.30 0.59
C GLY A 348 3.09 -6.18 1.82
N PHE A 349 2.82 -5.54 2.96
CA PHE A 349 2.61 -6.20 4.25
C PHE A 349 1.26 -5.81 4.84
N GLY A 350 0.51 -6.77 5.38
CA GLY A 350 -0.83 -6.53 5.92
C GLY A 350 -1.14 -7.32 7.20
N PRO A 351 -2.34 -7.10 7.78
CA PRO A 351 -2.83 -7.89 8.89
C PRO A 351 -2.86 -9.39 8.55
N GLY A 352 -2.32 -10.22 9.43
CA GLY A 352 -2.20 -11.65 9.16
C GLY A 352 -1.16 -12.32 10.02
N PHE A 353 0.10 -11.87 10.10
CA PHE A 353 0.87 -11.02 9.19
C PHE A 353 0.88 -11.63 7.78
N SER A 354 0.33 -10.92 6.81
CA SER A 354 0.26 -11.37 5.41
C SER A 354 1.23 -10.58 4.54
N VAL A 355 1.72 -11.23 3.49
CA VAL A 355 2.64 -10.67 2.51
C VAL A 355 2.13 -10.98 1.12
N SER A 356 2.20 -9.99 0.23
CA SER A 356 2.11 -10.19 -1.21
C SER A 356 3.32 -9.55 -1.87
N ALA A 357 3.96 -10.29 -2.78
CA ALA A 357 5.18 -9.89 -3.44
C ALA A 357 5.15 -10.23 -4.94
N VAL A 358 5.86 -9.45 -5.73
CA VAL A 358 5.93 -9.59 -7.19
C VAL A 358 7.37 -9.47 -7.64
N LYS A 359 7.85 -10.48 -8.36
CA LYS A 359 9.07 -10.38 -9.18
C LYS A 359 8.68 -9.64 -10.45
N ALA A 360 9.37 -8.55 -10.74
CA ALA A 360 9.07 -7.75 -11.91
C ALA A 360 10.33 -7.26 -12.59
N THR A 361 10.33 -7.23 -13.92
CA THR A 361 11.38 -6.59 -14.71
C THR A 361 10.89 -5.22 -15.17
N TRP A 362 11.76 -4.22 -15.11
CA TRP A 362 11.45 -2.90 -15.67
C TRP A 362 11.56 -2.94 -17.19
N VAL A 363 10.53 -2.45 -17.90
CA VAL A 363 10.46 -2.42 -19.37
C VAL A 363 10.16 -1.01 -19.87
N GLU A 364 10.59 -0.70 -21.10
CA GLU A 364 10.32 0.56 -21.80
C GLU A 364 9.14 0.47 -22.76
#